data_AF-A0A2U1YMH4-F1
#
_entry.id   AF-A0A2U1YMH4-F1
#
_cell.length_a   1.000
_cell.length_b   1.000
_cell.length_c   1.000
_cell.angle_alpha   90.00
_cell.angle_beta   90.00
_cell.angle_gamma   90.00
#
_symmetry.space_group_name_H-M   'P 1'
#
loop_
_entity.id
_entity.type
_entity.pdbx_description
1 polymer ?
#
loop_
_entity_poly.entity_id
_entity_poly.type
_entity_poly.pdbx_seq_one_letter_code
_entity_poly.pdbx_strand_id
1 'polypeptide(L)'
;MRPLHALLLIALLAVAGLAAPTFAQAQLYQAPGPNSPTTKEQVPLYVPQDDKVVGRVSIPDEKLAVLVQPEGREWREWRTHTLRLAIGGLAIGMTVVLAIFFLYRGTIRIHGGKAGRLVLRFNGLDRFAHWTTAGSFLTMALTGVILTFGRPLLIPLIGHQAFTPLAEYSKSIHNFVSVPFVVGLLMIVALWLRDNIPEKADWLWIKTAGGLFSKAGGHHPEAGRFNAGQKLVFWSIVLGGSGMAATGYLLMVPFAVTGIGGMQTIHVIHGLLAAALIAAVIGHIYIGTIGMEGAFDAMGSGDVDENWAMEHHRRWYQEQLRKGYVEVRQPAE
;
A
#
# COMPACT_ATOMS: atom_id res chain seq x y z
N MET A 1 20.71 29.59 -5.93
CA MET A 1 21.81 28.60 -6.01
C MET A 1 21.17 27.22 -5.98
N ARG A 2 20.37 26.87 -6.99
CA ARG A 2 20.68 26.35 -8.34
C ARG A 2 20.71 24.79 -8.34
N PRO A 3 19.63 24.13 -8.82
CA PRO A 3 19.46 22.66 -8.85
C PRO A 3 20.51 21.91 -9.70
N LEU A 4 21.37 22.65 -10.42
CA LEU A 4 22.55 22.12 -11.08
C LEU A 4 23.55 21.47 -10.12
N HIS A 5 23.68 21.96 -8.87
CA HIS A 5 24.63 21.37 -7.92
C HIS A 5 24.17 20.01 -7.38
N ALA A 6 22.85 19.80 -7.24
CA ALA A 6 22.29 18.50 -6.86
C ALA A 6 22.43 17.47 -8.00
N LEU A 7 22.22 17.89 -9.26
CA LEU A 7 22.44 17.06 -10.44
C LEU A 7 23.92 16.73 -10.67
N LEU A 8 24.83 17.68 -10.41
CA LEU A 8 26.28 17.43 -10.43
C LEU A 8 26.74 16.51 -9.31
N LEU A 9 26.15 16.59 -8.10
CA LEU A 9 26.46 15.65 -7.02
C LEU A 9 25.99 14.23 -7.34
N ILE A 10 24.80 14.08 -7.94
CA ILE A 10 24.27 12.79 -8.38
C ILE A 10 25.11 12.22 -9.54
N ALA A 11 25.57 13.07 -10.47
CA ALA A 11 26.46 12.66 -11.56
C ALA A 11 27.87 12.31 -11.06
N LEU A 12 28.42 13.03 -10.08
CA LEU A 12 29.72 12.73 -9.46
C LEU A 12 29.69 11.45 -8.61
N LEU A 13 28.57 11.19 -7.92
CA LEU A 13 28.35 9.90 -7.22
C LEU A 13 28.15 8.74 -8.22
N ALA A 14 27.54 8.99 -9.37
CA ALA A 14 27.41 8.00 -10.44
C ALA A 14 28.75 7.66 -11.12
N VAL A 15 29.66 8.63 -11.25
CA VAL A 15 30.99 8.41 -11.85
C VAL A 15 31.98 7.79 -10.84
N ALA A 16 31.89 8.13 -9.56
CA ALA A 16 32.70 7.49 -8.51
C ALA A 16 32.34 6.00 -8.28
N GLY A 17 31.12 5.59 -8.64
CA GLY A 17 30.68 4.18 -8.60
C GLY A 17 31.20 3.31 -9.76
N LEU A 18 31.83 3.88 -10.78
CA LEU A 18 32.30 3.16 -11.98
C LEU A 18 33.74 2.66 -11.88
N ALA A 19 34.47 3.00 -10.81
CA ALA A 19 35.82 2.51 -10.54
C ALA A 19 35.82 1.50 -9.39
N ALA A 20 35.00 0.45 -9.50
CA ALA A 20 35.19 -0.72 -8.64
C ALA A 20 36.41 -1.49 -9.14
N PRO A 21 37.37 -1.85 -8.26
CA PRO A 21 38.44 -2.76 -8.65
C PRO A 21 37.82 -4.07 -9.14
N THR A 22 38.20 -4.50 -10.35
CA THR A 22 37.91 -5.83 -10.87
C THR A 22 38.63 -6.84 -9.98
N PHE A 23 37.97 -7.29 -8.92
CA PHE A 23 38.43 -8.48 -8.22
C PHE A 23 38.27 -9.66 -9.17
N ALA A 24 39.40 -10.27 -9.52
CA ALA A 24 39.42 -11.52 -10.27
C ALA A 24 38.50 -12.53 -9.55
N GLN A 25 37.39 -12.88 -10.19
CA GLN A 25 36.61 -14.03 -9.78
C GLN A 25 37.54 -15.23 -9.89
N ALA A 26 37.94 -15.79 -8.76
CA ALA A 26 38.55 -17.11 -8.72
C ALA A 26 37.49 -18.09 -9.24
N GLN A 27 37.48 -18.31 -10.57
CA GLN A 27 36.76 -19.43 -11.14
C GLN A 27 37.47 -20.69 -10.64
N LEU A 28 36.91 -21.30 -9.60
CA LEU A 28 37.20 -22.69 -9.26
C LEU A 28 36.68 -23.55 -10.42
N TYR A 29 37.47 -23.68 -11.48
CA TYR A 29 37.26 -24.68 -12.51
C TYR A 29 37.61 -26.04 -11.90
N GLN A 30 36.64 -26.66 -11.22
CA GLN A 30 36.66 -28.11 -11.07
C GLN A 30 36.28 -28.69 -12.43
N ALA A 31 37.26 -29.25 -13.14
CA ALA A 31 36.99 -30.08 -14.31
C ALA A 31 36.18 -31.30 -13.84
N PRO A 32 34.97 -31.55 -14.39
CA PRO A 32 34.20 -32.74 -14.05
C PRO A 32 35.03 -33.99 -14.34
N GLY A 33 35.17 -34.88 -13.35
CA GLY A 33 35.80 -36.17 -13.54
C GLY A 33 34.91 -37.11 -14.38
N PRO A 34 35.42 -38.26 -14.82
CA PRO A 34 34.67 -39.21 -15.65
C PRO A 34 33.38 -39.74 -15.01
N ASN A 35 33.25 -39.65 -13.67
CA ASN A 35 32.06 -40.04 -12.90
C ASN A 35 31.26 -38.83 -12.40
N SER A 36 31.56 -37.62 -12.86
CA SER A 36 30.82 -36.45 -12.43
C SER A 36 29.39 -36.49 -12.97
N PRO A 37 28.38 -36.16 -12.13
CA PRO A 37 27.00 -36.07 -12.57
C PRO A 37 26.86 -35.15 -13.79
N THR A 38 26.30 -35.68 -14.87
CA THR A 38 26.10 -34.95 -16.13
C THR A 38 24.71 -34.32 -16.22
N THR A 39 23.79 -34.75 -15.37
CA THR A 39 22.43 -34.20 -15.26
C THR A 39 22.09 -33.92 -13.80
N LYS A 40 21.10 -33.05 -13.56
CA LYS A 40 20.69 -32.69 -12.18
C LYS A 40 20.17 -33.89 -11.42
N GLU A 41 19.51 -34.81 -12.11
CA GLU A 41 18.89 -36.02 -11.56
C GLU A 41 19.92 -37.02 -11.03
N GLN A 42 21.16 -36.97 -11.55
CA GLN A 42 22.28 -37.79 -11.08
C GLN A 42 22.93 -37.25 -9.81
N VAL A 43 22.53 -36.06 -9.35
CA VAL A 43 23.00 -35.48 -8.09
C VAL A 43 21.90 -35.69 -7.05
N PRO A 44 22.08 -36.57 -6.05
CA PRO A 44 21.07 -36.82 -5.02
C PRO A 44 20.61 -35.54 -4.28
N LEU A 45 21.47 -34.53 -4.19
CA LEU A 45 21.16 -33.22 -3.61
C LEU A 45 20.10 -32.44 -4.42
N TYR A 46 19.99 -32.67 -5.72
CA TYR A 46 19.03 -31.99 -6.60
C TYR A 46 17.75 -32.80 -6.82
N VAL A 47 17.67 -34.04 -6.34
CA VAL A 47 16.43 -34.82 -6.30
C VAL A 47 15.61 -34.33 -5.10
N PRO A 48 14.45 -33.67 -5.31
CA PRO A 48 13.66 -33.15 -4.20
C PRO A 48 13.15 -34.30 -3.33
N GLN A 49 13.32 -34.20 -2.02
CA GLN A 49 12.59 -35.05 -1.08
C GLN A 49 11.22 -34.43 -0.79
N ASP A 50 10.17 -35.20 -1.04
CA ASP A 50 8.78 -34.80 -0.85
C ASP A 50 8.27 -35.02 0.56
N ASP A 51 8.97 -35.81 1.35
CA ASP A 51 8.68 -36.00 2.76
C ASP A 51 9.37 -34.94 3.62
N LYS A 52 8.68 -34.55 4.70
CA LYS A 52 9.28 -33.76 5.77
C LYS A 52 10.27 -34.64 6.54
N VAL A 53 11.55 -34.28 6.50
CA VAL A 53 12.59 -35.00 7.25
C VAL A 53 12.92 -34.25 8.53
N VAL A 54 12.73 -34.93 9.65
CA VAL A 54 13.06 -34.44 10.99
C VAL A 54 14.08 -35.38 11.62
N GLY A 55 15.23 -34.84 12.01
CA GLY A 55 16.29 -35.53 12.72
C GLY A 55 16.13 -35.45 14.23
N ARG A 56 17.25 -35.56 14.93
CA ARG A 56 17.35 -35.31 16.37
C ARG A 56 18.45 -34.28 16.60
N VAL A 57 18.22 -33.36 17.52
CA VAL A 57 19.24 -32.41 17.97
C VAL A 57 19.47 -32.59 19.47
N SER A 58 20.66 -32.27 19.95
CA SER A 58 21.02 -32.36 21.37
C SER A 58 20.89 -31.03 22.11
N ILE A 59 20.34 -30.01 21.45
CA ILE A 59 20.19 -28.65 21.97
C ILE A 59 18.71 -28.32 22.18
N PRO A 60 18.35 -27.40 23.10
CA PRO A 60 16.95 -27.13 23.43
C PRO A 60 16.06 -26.67 22.27
N ASP A 61 16.66 -26.13 21.19
CA ASP A 61 15.91 -25.69 20.01
C ASP A 61 15.64 -26.86 19.04
N GLU A 62 14.65 -27.68 19.39
CA GLU A 62 14.18 -28.82 18.59
C GLU A 62 13.72 -28.43 17.17
N LYS A 63 13.46 -27.14 16.90
CA LYS A 63 13.10 -26.67 15.55
C LYS A 63 14.24 -26.89 14.55
N LEU A 64 15.48 -26.93 15.03
CA LEU A 64 16.67 -27.20 14.23
C LEU A 64 16.80 -28.67 13.81
N ALA A 65 15.93 -29.55 14.33
CA ALA A 65 15.83 -30.93 13.87
C ALA A 65 15.18 -31.05 12.48
N VAL A 66 14.48 -30.02 11.97
CA VAL A 66 13.86 -30.07 10.64
C VAL A 66 14.93 -29.90 9.56
N LEU A 67 15.26 -30.99 8.87
CA LEU A 67 16.26 -31.01 7.80
C LEU A 67 15.65 -30.70 6.43
N VAL A 68 14.49 -31.28 6.14
CA VAL A 68 13.75 -31.05 4.89
C VAL A 68 12.32 -30.62 5.21
N GLN A 69 11.89 -29.50 4.63
CA GLN A 69 10.53 -29.01 4.70
C GLN A 69 9.99 -28.77 3.27
N PRO A 70 9.18 -29.69 2.73
CA PRO A 70 8.60 -29.57 1.39
C PRO A 70 7.79 -28.29 1.18
N GLU A 71 7.05 -27.84 2.19
CA GLU A 71 6.19 -26.65 2.16
C GLU A 71 7.00 -25.37 1.88
N GLY A 72 8.30 -25.36 2.18
CA GLY A 72 9.19 -24.26 1.82
C GLY A 72 9.39 -24.09 0.31
N ARG A 73 9.20 -25.15 -0.49
CA ARG A 73 9.20 -25.07 -1.96
C ARG A 73 7.93 -24.41 -2.47
N GLU A 74 6.77 -24.82 -1.95
CA GLU A 74 5.47 -24.23 -2.30
C GLU A 74 5.40 -22.75 -1.92
N TRP A 75 5.83 -22.39 -0.71
CA TRP A 75 5.91 -21.00 -0.28
C TRP A 75 6.84 -20.17 -1.17
N ARG A 76 7.98 -20.74 -1.58
CA ARG A 76 8.93 -20.07 -2.47
C ARG A 76 8.28 -19.78 -3.82
N GLU A 77 7.65 -20.78 -4.42
CA GLU A 77 6.94 -20.66 -5.69
C GLU A 77 5.84 -19.60 -5.61
N TRP A 78 5.02 -19.67 -4.56
CA TRP A 78 3.99 -18.67 -4.31
C TRP A 78 4.58 -17.25 -4.19
N ARG A 79 5.67 -17.08 -3.43
CA ARG A 79 6.32 -15.77 -3.24
C ARG A 79 6.96 -15.24 -4.52
N THR A 80 7.53 -16.09 -5.36
CA THR A 80 8.23 -15.68 -6.58
C THR A 80 7.30 -15.48 -7.76
N HIS A 81 6.15 -16.15 -7.79
CA HIS A 81 5.20 -16.06 -8.90
C HIS A 81 3.89 -15.41 -8.45
N THR A 82 3.09 -16.12 -7.65
CA THR A 82 1.73 -15.71 -7.29
C THR A 82 1.67 -14.36 -6.59
N LEU A 83 2.52 -14.11 -5.61
CA LEU A 83 2.55 -12.83 -4.89
C LEU A 83 2.87 -11.66 -5.82
N ARG A 84 3.84 -11.84 -6.72
CA ARG A 84 4.23 -10.80 -7.69
C ARG A 84 3.10 -10.51 -8.66
N LEU A 85 2.42 -11.55 -9.14
CA LEU A 85 1.25 -11.41 -9.99
C LEU A 85 0.09 -10.76 -9.25
N ALA A 86 -0.14 -11.10 -7.98
CA ALA A 86 -1.19 -10.48 -7.17
C ALA A 86 -0.93 -8.99 -6.96
N ILE A 87 0.26 -8.60 -6.49
CA ILE A 87 0.60 -7.18 -6.25
C ILE A 87 0.64 -6.40 -7.57
N GLY A 88 1.41 -6.88 -8.55
CA GLY A 88 1.56 -6.21 -9.84
C GLY A 88 0.26 -6.16 -10.62
N GLY A 89 -0.45 -7.29 -10.69
CA GLY A 89 -1.71 -7.42 -11.42
C GLY A 89 -2.84 -6.59 -10.80
N LEU A 90 -3.00 -6.59 -9.47
CA LEU A 90 -4.02 -5.74 -8.83
C LEU A 90 -3.69 -4.25 -8.94
N ALA A 91 -2.42 -3.85 -8.75
CA ALA A 91 -2.03 -2.45 -8.85
C ALA A 91 -2.15 -1.92 -10.29
N ILE A 92 -1.62 -2.65 -11.27
CA ILE A 92 -1.72 -2.29 -12.69
C ILE A 92 -3.17 -2.36 -13.15
N GLY A 93 -3.90 -3.43 -12.81
CA GLY A 93 -5.30 -3.60 -13.16
C GLY A 93 -6.18 -2.48 -12.63
N MET A 94 -6.02 -2.11 -11.35
CA MET A 94 -6.72 -0.96 -10.77
C MET A 94 -6.36 0.34 -11.51
N THR A 95 -5.08 0.57 -11.78
CA THR A 95 -4.62 1.77 -12.52
C THR A 95 -5.27 1.85 -13.91
N VAL A 96 -5.30 0.73 -14.65
CA VAL A 96 -5.93 0.65 -15.98
C VAL A 96 -7.43 0.89 -15.90
N VAL A 97 -8.12 0.27 -14.95
CA VAL A 97 -9.57 0.49 -14.74
C VAL A 97 -9.87 1.96 -14.47
N LEU A 98 -9.09 2.61 -13.60
CA LEU A 98 -9.26 4.03 -13.28
C LEU A 98 -8.89 4.93 -14.46
N ALA A 99 -7.88 4.56 -15.26
CA ALA A 99 -7.52 5.30 -16.46
C ALA A 99 -8.64 5.23 -17.51
N ILE A 100 -9.21 4.04 -17.77
CA ILE A 100 -10.36 3.87 -18.66
C ILE A 100 -11.55 4.68 -18.14
N PHE A 101 -11.84 4.57 -16.84
CA PHE A 101 -12.92 5.32 -16.22
C PHE A 101 -12.70 6.84 -16.36
N PHE A 102 -11.48 7.33 -16.14
CA PHE A 102 -11.14 8.74 -16.31
C PHE A 102 -11.28 9.20 -17.77
N LEU A 103 -10.83 8.41 -18.74
CA LEU A 103 -10.99 8.73 -20.17
C LEU A 103 -12.47 8.78 -20.59
N TYR A 104 -13.30 7.93 -20.00
CA TYR A 104 -14.74 7.90 -20.27
C TYR A 104 -15.51 9.04 -19.57
N ARG A 105 -15.23 9.27 -18.28
CA ARG A 105 -16.05 10.14 -17.40
C ARG A 105 -15.46 11.53 -17.18
N GLY A 106 -14.14 11.67 -17.27
CA GLY A 106 -13.39 12.85 -16.86
C GLY A 106 -13.42 13.08 -15.34
N THR A 107 -12.90 14.24 -14.90
CA THR A 107 -13.02 14.71 -13.52
C THR A 107 -14.48 15.04 -13.19
N ILE A 108 -14.95 14.59 -12.02
CA ILE A 108 -16.25 14.98 -11.47
C ILE A 108 -16.13 16.44 -11.01
N ARG A 109 -16.78 17.34 -11.76
CA ARG A 109 -16.81 18.79 -11.51
C ARG A 109 -17.91 19.18 -10.54
N ILE A 110 -17.74 20.30 -9.86
CA ILE A 110 -18.79 20.96 -9.08
C ILE A 110 -19.78 21.57 -10.08
N HIS A 111 -21.05 21.16 -10.02
CA HIS A 111 -22.05 21.52 -11.05
C HIS A 111 -22.27 23.02 -11.15
N GLY A 112 -22.38 23.69 -10.00
CA GLY A 112 -22.54 25.14 -9.91
C GLY A 112 -21.23 25.93 -9.99
N GLY A 113 -20.09 25.26 -10.18
CA GLY A 113 -18.77 25.85 -9.97
C GLY A 113 -18.47 26.15 -8.49
N LYS A 114 -17.28 26.68 -8.20
CA LYS A 114 -16.88 27.04 -6.84
C LYS A 114 -17.67 28.26 -6.36
N ALA A 115 -18.21 28.20 -5.14
CA ALA A 115 -18.84 29.33 -4.46
C ALA A 115 -17.81 30.40 -4.04
N GLY A 116 -16.54 30.01 -3.88
CA GLY A 116 -15.47 30.89 -3.38
C GLY A 116 -15.49 31.07 -1.86
N ARG A 117 -16.46 30.46 -1.18
CA ARG A 117 -16.54 30.39 0.28
C ARG A 117 -16.07 29.04 0.76
N LEU A 118 -15.26 29.06 1.81
CA LEU A 118 -14.64 27.87 2.39
C LEU A 118 -15.38 27.41 3.64
N VAL A 119 -15.48 26.08 3.80
CA VAL A 119 -16.04 25.40 4.95
C VAL A 119 -15.00 24.44 5.51
N LEU A 120 -14.66 24.59 6.79
CA LEU A 120 -13.72 23.69 7.45
C LEU A 120 -14.31 22.27 7.54
N ARG A 121 -13.65 21.32 6.90
CA ARG A 121 -14.07 19.91 6.85
C ARG A 121 -13.22 19.01 7.75
N PHE A 122 -11.91 19.23 7.73
CA PHE A 122 -10.93 18.47 8.50
C PHE A 122 -9.96 19.43 9.19
N ASN A 123 -9.90 19.36 10.52
CA ASN A 123 -9.02 20.22 11.30
C ASN A 123 -7.55 19.76 11.20
N GLY A 124 -6.63 20.44 11.91
CA GLY A 124 -5.22 20.09 11.90
C GLY A 124 -4.92 18.66 12.40
N LEU A 125 -5.67 18.18 13.40
CA LEU A 125 -5.49 16.85 13.97
C LEU A 125 -5.97 15.75 13.02
N ASP A 126 -7.11 15.98 12.34
CA ASP A 126 -7.62 15.11 11.28
C ASP A 126 -6.58 14.94 10.16
N ARG A 127 -6.02 16.06 9.68
CA ARG A 127 -5.00 16.05 8.62
C ARG A 127 -3.69 15.42 9.06
N PHE A 128 -3.26 15.66 10.30
CA PHE A 128 -2.07 15.03 10.84
C PHE A 128 -2.22 13.51 10.91
N ALA A 129 -3.36 13.00 11.40
CA ALA A 129 -3.65 11.57 11.43
C ALA A 129 -3.66 10.96 10.02
N HIS A 130 -4.30 11.65 9.06
CA HIS A 130 -4.34 11.25 7.66
C HIS A 130 -2.94 11.16 7.05
N TRP A 131 -2.16 12.25 7.09
CA TRP A 131 -0.85 12.32 6.43
C TRP A 131 0.19 11.43 7.10
N THR A 132 0.11 11.23 8.42
CA THR A 132 0.93 10.25 9.13
C THR A 132 0.64 8.84 8.62
N THR A 133 -0.64 8.47 8.48
CA THR A 133 -1.03 7.14 7.98
C THR A 133 -0.67 6.98 6.51
N ALA A 134 -1.00 7.96 5.67
CA ALA A 134 -0.77 7.92 4.23
C ALA A 134 0.73 7.90 3.90
N GLY A 135 1.53 8.79 4.51
CA GLY A 135 2.97 8.83 4.30
C GLY A 135 3.66 7.54 4.75
N SER A 136 3.24 7.00 5.90
CA SER A 136 3.78 5.72 6.40
C SER A 136 3.40 4.56 5.48
N PHE A 137 2.14 4.48 5.05
CA PHE A 137 1.67 3.44 4.13
C PHE A 137 2.40 3.49 2.79
N LEU A 138 2.51 4.67 2.16
CA LEU A 138 3.17 4.81 0.86
C LEU A 138 4.66 4.43 0.93
N THR A 139 5.33 4.81 2.03
CA THR A 139 6.74 4.44 2.27
C THR A 139 6.89 2.92 2.44
N MET A 140 6.02 2.29 3.22
CA MET A 140 6.03 0.84 3.39
C MET A 140 5.63 0.10 2.10
N ALA A 141 4.64 0.58 1.35
CA ALA A 141 4.24 0.00 0.08
C ALA A 141 5.38 0.04 -0.93
N LEU A 142 6.07 1.17 -1.06
CA LEU A 142 7.23 1.31 -1.94
C LEU A 142 8.36 0.36 -1.54
N THR A 143 8.75 0.35 -0.26
CA THR A 143 9.80 -0.56 0.24
C THR A 143 9.40 -2.03 0.09
N GLY A 144 8.14 -2.39 0.32
CA GLY A 144 7.62 -3.74 0.12
C GLY A 144 7.66 -4.19 -1.35
N VAL A 145 7.34 -3.29 -2.28
CA VAL A 145 7.48 -3.53 -3.73
C VAL A 145 8.94 -3.70 -4.12
N ILE A 146 9.86 -2.86 -3.62
CA ILE A 146 11.31 -3.00 -3.85
C ILE A 146 11.80 -4.38 -3.38
N LEU A 147 11.39 -4.83 -2.19
CA LEU A 147 11.80 -6.14 -1.66
C LEU A 147 11.20 -7.30 -2.46
N THR A 148 9.98 -7.15 -2.97
CA THR A 148 9.25 -8.21 -3.70
C THR A 148 9.76 -8.38 -5.14
N PHE A 149 9.96 -7.26 -5.84
CA PHE A 149 10.32 -7.21 -7.26
C PHE A 149 11.80 -6.93 -7.52
N GLY A 150 12.59 -6.67 -6.47
CA GLY A 150 13.98 -6.28 -6.61
C GLY A 150 14.84 -7.28 -7.36
N ARG A 151 14.67 -8.59 -7.12
CA ARG A 151 15.41 -9.64 -7.84
C ARG A 151 15.11 -9.68 -9.34
N PRO A 152 13.85 -9.80 -9.80
CA PRO A 152 13.56 -9.87 -11.23
C PRO A 152 13.67 -8.53 -11.96
N LEU A 153 13.45 -7.38 -11.30
CA LEU A 153 13.37 -6.08 -11.99
C LEU A 153 14.55 -5.15 -11.70
N LEU A 154 15.03 -5.09 -10.45
CA LEU A 154 16.04 -4.10 -10.06
C LEU A 154 17.46 -4.64 -10.22
N ILE A 155 17.75 -5.88 -9.80
CA ILE A 155 19.10 -6.47 -9.94
C ILE A 155 19.58 -6.46 -11.41
N PRO A 156 18.77 -6.81 -12.43
CA PRO A 156 19.20 -6.71 -13.82
C PRO A 156 19.49 -5.27 -14.27
N LEU A 157 18.86 -4.27 -13.63
CA LEU A 157 18.99 -2.86 -14.00
C LEU A 157 20.19 -2.18 -13.33
N ILE A 158 20.41 -2.44 -12.02
CA ILE A 158 21.40 -1.71 -11.20
C ILE A 158 22.51 -2.61 -10.64
N GLY A 159 22.43 -3.92 -10.85
CA GLY A 159 23.38 -4.89 -10.33
C GLY A 159 23.23 -5.20 -8.83
N HIS A 160 23.88 -6.26 -8.38
CA HIS A 160 23.83 -6.73 -6.99
C HIS A 160 24.41 -5.70 -6.00
N GLN A 161 25.49 -5.01 -6.39
CA GLN A 161 26.19 -4.07 -5.51
C GLN A 161 25.33 -2.87 -5.14
N ALA A 162 24.57 -2.30 -6.08
CA ALA A 162 23.64 -1.21 -5.78
C ALA A 162 22.34 -1.71 -5.11
N PHE A 163 21.85 -2.90 -5.49
CA PHE A 163 20.62 -3.43 -4.92
C PHE A 163 20.75 -3.84 -3.44
N THR A 164 21.93 -4.31 -3.01
CA THR A 164 22.16 -4.75 -1.62
C THR A 164 21.83 -3.67 -0.58
N PRO A 165 22.47 -2.48 -0.60
CA PRO A 165 22.14 -1.42 0.36
C PRO A 165 20.70 -0.93 0.18
N LEU A 166 20.19 -0.84 -1.05
CA LEU A 166 18.79 -0.47 -1.30
C LEU A 166 17.82 -1.42 -0.59
N ALA A 167 18.06 -2.73 -0.66
CA ALA A 167 17.23 -3.73 0.01
C ALA A 167 17.36 -3.66 1.54
N GLU A 168 18.57 -3.45 2.07
CA GLU A 168 18.80 -3.31 3.51
C GLU A 168 18.09 -2.09 4.09
N TYR A 169 18.24 -0.93 3.45
CA TYR A 169 17.52 0.28 3.85
C TYR A 169 16.01 0.12 3.67
N SER A 170 15.56 -0.48 2.57
CA SER A 170 14.13 -0.73 2.35
C SER A 170 13.53 -1.60 3.46
N LYS A 171 14.20 -2.69 3.85
CA LYS A 171 13.76 -3.55 4.96
C LYS A 171 13.69 -2.76 6.27
N SER A 172 14.73 -1.97 6.57
CA SER A 172 14.83 -1.21 7.81
C SER A 172 13.72 -0.15 7.89
N ILE A 173 13.56 0.64 6.82
CA ILE A 173 12.50 1.63 6.69
C ILE A 173 11.13 0.98 6.82
N HIS A 174 10.88 -0.14 6.11
CA HIS A 174 9.61 -0.85 6.17
C HIS A 174 9.25 -1.25 7.61
N ASN A 175 10.22 -1.76 8.36
CA ASN A 175 10.00 -2.16 9.75
C ASN A 175 9.77 -0.98 10.68
N PHE A 176 10.61 0.07 10.63
CA PHE A 176 10.50 1.19 11.57
C PHE A 176 9.31 2.11 11.27
N VAL A 177 8.95 2.31 10.00
CA VAL A 177 7.79 3.12 9.59
C VAL A 177 6.45 2.45 9.92
N SER A 178 6.45 1.16 10.26
CA SER A 178 5.25 0.49 10.79
C SER A 178 4.75 1.10 12.10
N VAL A 179 5.64 1.71 12.91
CA VAL A 179 5.27 2.36 14.18
C VAL A 179 4.41 3.60 13.93
N PRO A 180 4.86 4.63 13.18
CA PRO A 180 4.00 5.77 12.87
C PRO A 180 2.74 5.38 12.08
N PHE A 181 2.78 4.32 11.26
CA PHE A 181 1.58 3.79 10.62
C PHE A 181 0.53 3.34 11.65
N VAL A 182 0.91 2.53 12.64
CA VAL A 182 -0.02 2.08 13.68
C VAL A 182 -0.53 3.23 14.52
N VAL A 183 0.32 4.18 14.89
CA VAL A 183 -0.10 5.38 15.61
C VAL A 183 -1.13 6.16 14.78
N GLY A 184 -0.84 6.43 13.51
CA GLY A 184 -1.78 7.09 12.60
C GLY A 184 -3.10 6.34 12.44
N LEU A 185 -3.06 5.00 12.33
CA LEU A 185 -4.25 4.16 12.23
C LEU A 185 -5.12 4.26 13.48
N LEU A 186 -4.53 4.21 14.67
CA LEU A 186 -5.25 4.38 15.94
C LEU A 186 -5.88 5.78 16.05
N MET A 187 -5.18 6.82 15.58
CA MET A 187 -5.73 8.18 15.52
C MET A 187 -6.92 8.27 14.57
N ILE A 188 -6.83 7.69 13.38
CA ILE A 188 -7.94 7.65 12.42
C ILE A 188 -9.16 6.95 13.02
N VAL A 189 -8.99 5.83 13.72
CA VAL A 189 -10.09 5.15 14.41
C VAL A 189 -10.68 6.05 15.50
N ALA A 190 -9.84 6.64 16.36
CA ALA A 190 -10.31 7.49 17.45
C ALA A 190 -11.09 8.73 16.95
N LEU A 191 -10.64 9.34 15.85
CA LEU A 191 -11.22 10.56 15.31
C LEU A 191 -12.46 10.29 14.45
N TRP A 192 -12.46 9.22 13.65
CA TRP A 192 -13.42 9.06 12.55
C TRP A 192 -14.35 7.85 12.68
N LEU A 193 -14.16 6.96 13.66
CA LEU A 193 -14.99 5.74 13.79
C LEU A 193 -16.48 6.06 13.86
N ARG A 194 -16.86 7.04 14.69
CA ARG A 194 -18.27 7.43 14.87
C ARG A 194 -18.93 7.82 13.55
N ASP A 195 -18.23 8.59 12.72
CA ASP A 195 -18.77 9.11 11.46
C ASP A 195 -18.74 8.08 10.32
N ASN A 196 -18.08 6.93 10.53
CA ASN A 196 -17.92 5.87 9.54
C ASN A 196 -18.72 4.59 9.84
N ILE A 197 -19.57 4.61 10.86
CA ILE A 197 -20.52 3.52 11.11
C ILE A 197 -21.52 3.47 9.93
N PRO A 198 -21.74 2.29 9.30
CA PRO A 198 -22.71 2.15 8.21
C PRO A 198 -24.14 2.50 8.65
N GLU A 199 -24.85 3.22 7.79
CA GLU A 199 -26.20 3.70 8.01
C GLU A 199 -27.14 3.24 6.87
N LYS A 200 -28.46 3.36 7.09
CA LYS A 200 -29.46 3.01 6.06
C LYS A 200 -29.28 3.80 4.76
N ALA A 201 -28.84 5.07 4.85
CA ALA A 201 -28.58 5.92 3.69
C ALA A 201 -27.44 5.39 2.81
N ASP A 202 -26.47 4.66 3.38
CA ASP A 202 -25.35 4.10 2.63
C ASP A 202 -25.79 3.02 1.65
N TRP A 203 -26.85 2.27 1.97
CA TRP A 203 -27.43 1.29 1.05
C TRP A 203 -28.05 1.93 -0.19
N LEU A 204 -28.68 3.10 -0.03
CA LEU A 204 -29.19 3.87 -1.16
C LEU A 204 -28.04 4.43 -2.00
N TRP A 205 -26.96 4.86 -1.35
CA TRP A 205 -25.75 5.30 -2.02
C TRP A 205 -25.13 4.18 -2.85
N ILE A 206 -24.99 2.98 -2.29
CA ILE A 206 -24.42 1.83 -2.99
C ILE A 206 -25.29 1.43 -4.20
N LYS A 207 -26.62 1.37 -4.03
CA LYS A 207 -27.55 1.01 -5.13
C LYS A 207 -27.51 1.98 -6.31
N THR A 208 -27.14 3.22 -6.06
CA THR A 208 -27.03 4.27 -7.09
C THR A 208 -25.57 4.54 -7.49
N ALA A 209 -24.62 3.78 -6.95
CA ALA A 209 -23.19 4.03 -7.06
C ALA A 209 -22.83 5.51 -6.76
N GLY A 210 -23.50 6.14 -5.79
CA GLY A 210 -23.31 7.56 -5.47
C GLY A 210 -23.75 8.54 -6.56
N GLY A 211 -24.51 8.08 -7.55
CA GLY A 211 -24.85 8.85 -8.74
C GLY A 211 -23.72 8.95 -9.76
N LEU A 212 -22.67 8.10 -9.67
CA LEU A 212 -21.50 8.13 -10.56
C LEU A 212 -21.86 8.03 -12.05
N PHE A 213 -22.93 7.28 -12.37
CA PHE A 213 -23.45 7.09 -13.72
C PHE A 213 -24.63 8.00 -14.07
N SER A 214 -25.10 8.81 -13.12
CA SER A 214 -26.14 9.79 -13.39
C SER A 214 -25.57 10.95 -14.20
N LYS A 215 -26.32 11.43 -15.19
CA LYS A 215 -25.97 12.67 -15.90
C LYS A 215 -25.91 13.84 -14.90
N ALA A 216 -25.09 14.84 -15.23
CA ALA A 216 -24.87 16.03 -14.40
C ALA A 216 -26.21 16.58 -13.87
N GLY A 217 -26.34 16.68 -12.54
CA GLY A 217 -27.57 17.10 -11.84
C GLY A 217 -28.48 15.96 -11.34
N GLY A 218 -28.09 14.69 -11.50
CA GLY A 218 -28.83 13.57 -10.90
C GLY A 218 -28.77 13.59 -9.37
N HIS A 219 -29.85 13.15 -8.71
CA HIS A 219 -29.95 13.08 -7.24
C HIS A 219 -28.73 12.36 -6.63
N HIS A 220 -27.81 13.12 -6.02
CA HIS A 220 -26.80 12.55 -5.15
C HIS A 220 -27.48 12.11 -3.84
N PRO A 221 -27.39 10.83 -3.47
CA PRO A 221 -27.95 10.33 -2.23
C PRO A 221 -27.40 11.12 -1.05
N GLU A 222 -28.25 11.47 -0.09
CA GLU A 222 -27.84 12.26 1.06
C GLU A 222 -26.71 11.55 1.83
N ALA A 223 -25.53 12.19 1.86
CA ALA A 223 -24.37 11.71 2.60
C ALA A 223 -24.15 12.56 3.85
N GLY A 224 -23.79 11.89 4.96
CA GLY A 224 -23.27 12.55 6.17
C GLY A 224 -21.86 13.09 5.97
N ARG A 225 -21.08 13.16 7.06
CA ARG A 225 -19.69 13.61 6.99
C ARG A 225 -18.89 12.76 6.00
N PHE A 226 -19.12 11.45 5.99
CA PHE A 226 -18.60 10.52 4.99
C PHE A 226 -19.74 9.87 4.18
N ASN A 227 -19.51 9.69 2.88
CA ASN A 227 -20.40 8.89 2.02
C ASN A 227 -20.03 7.40 2.07
N ALA A 228 -20.87 6.52 1.54
CA ALA A 228 -20.64 5.08 1.62
C ALA A 228 -19.31 4.62 0.98
N GLY A 229 -18.87 5.25 -0.12
CA GLY A 229 -17.56 4.98 -0.72
C GLY A 229 -16.40 5.33 0.21
N GLN A 230 -16.46 6.48 0.87
CA GLN A 230 -15.47 6.88 1.87
C GLN A 230 -15.49 5.95 3.10
N LYS A 231 -16.68 5.50 3.54
CA LYS A 231 -16.81 4.51 4.63
C LYS A 231 -16.18 3.17 4.24
N LEU A 232 -16.35 2.72 2.99
CA LEU A 232 -15.69 1.52 2.47
C LEU A 232 -14.16 1.66 2.50
N VAL A 233 -13.61 2.82 2.12
CA VAL A 233 -12.17 3.10 2.24
C VAL A 233 -11.74 3.08 3.70
N PHE A 234 -12.47 3.74 4.60
CA PHE A 234 -12.20 3.74 6.04
C PHE A 234 -12.09 2.30 6.58
N TRP A 235 -13.08 1.46 6.33
CA TRP A 235 -13.07 0.08 6.82
C TRP A 235 -12.00 -0.79 6.14
N SER A 236 -11.70 -0.54 4.86
CA SER A 236 -10.60 -1.22 4.16
C SER A 236 -9.26 -0.90 4.83
N ILE A 237 -9.00 0.38 5.14
CA ILE A 237 -7.78 0.82 5.81
C ILE A 237 -7.73 0.35 7.27
N VAL A 238 -8.83 0.41 8.01
CA VAL A 238 -8.87 -0.03 9.41
C VAL A 238 -8.66 -1.54 9.51
N LEU A 239 -9.47 -2.35 8.84
CA LEU A 239 -9.38 -3.81 8.94
C LEU A 239 -8.12 -4.34 8.25
N GLY A 240 -7.85 -3.87 7.03
CA GLY A 240 -6.67 -4.26 6.29
C GLY A 240 -5.39 -3.76 6.97
N GLY A 241 -5.37 -2.52 7.44
CA GLY A 241 -4.23 -1.95 8.16
C GLY A 241 -3.95 -2.65 9.49
N SER A 242 -4.99 -2.99 10.26
CA SER A 242 -4.83 -3.81 11.46
C SER A 242 -4.30 -5.21 11.13
N GLY A 243 -4.80 -5.85 10.06
CA GLY A 243 -4.28 -7.12 9.56
C GLY A 243 -2.81 -7.04 9.13
N MET A 244 -2.43 -5.98 8.42
CA MET A 244 -1.05 -5.70 8.02
C MET A 244 -0.14 -5.49 9.22
N ALA A 245 -0.59 -4.73 10.23
CA ALA A 245 0.17 -4.52 11.46
C ALA A 245 0.38 -5.84 12.20
N ALA A 246 -0.70 -6.60 12.45
CA ALA A 246 -0.62 -7.89 13.15
C ALA A 246 0.32 -8.87 12.43
N THR A 247 0.13 -9.06 11.13
CA THR A 247 0.98 -9.96 10.34
C THR A 247 2.42 -9.44 10.22
N GLY A 248 2.62 -8.13 10.06
CA GLY A 248 3.94 -7.51 9.96
C GLY A 248 4.77 -7.70 11.23
N TYR A 249 4.20 -7.41 12.41
CA TYR A 249 4.90 -7.64 13.68
C TYR A 249 5.18 -9.11 13.94
N LEU A 250 4.26 -10.02 13.58
CA LEU A 250 4.52 -11.46 13.67
C LEU A 250 5.69 -11.89 12.76
N LEU A 251 5.84 -11.29 11.58
CA LEU A 251 6.97 -11.54 10.67
C LEU A 251 8.30 -10.96 11.14
N MET A 252 8.31 -10.06 12.13
CA MET A 252 9.54 -9.59 12.76
C MET A 252 10.09 -10.58 13.78
N VAL A 253 9.21 -11.37 14.42
CA VAL A 253 9.57 -12.38 15.43
C VAL A 253 8.97 -13.77 15.14
N PRO A 254 9.04 -14.28 13.90
CA PRO A 254 8.23 -15.41 13.47
C PRO A 254 8.55 -16.71 14.22
N PHE A 255 9.84 -16.92 14.53
CA PHE A 255 10.30 -18.14 15.20
C PHE A 255 10.02 -18.16 16.70
N ALA A 256 9.73 -17.01 17.31
CA ALA A 256 9.31 -16.94 18.69
C ALA A 256 7.85 -17.39 18.87
N VAL A 257 7.00 -17.17 17.86
CA VAL A 257 5.54 -17.36 18.00
C VAL A 257 5.00 -18.50 17.13
N THR A 258 5.49 -18.67 15.90
CA THR A 258 4.80 -19.46 14.86
C THR A 258 5.66 -20.49 14.13
N GLY A 259 6.99 -20.44 14.30
CA GLY A 259 7.92 -21.34 13.60
C GLY A 259 7.94 -21.12 12.08
N ILE A 260 8.53 -22.04 11.33
CA ILE A 260 8.75 -21.86 9.89
C ILE A 260 7.43 -21.91 9.09
N GLY A 261 6.59 -22.92 9.33
CA GLY A 261 5.31 -23.05 8.61
C GLY A 261 4.34 -21.90 8.90
N GLY A 262 4.29 -21.44 10.15
CA GLY A 262 3.49 -20.28 10.52
C GLY A 262 4.01 -18.99 9.88
N MET A 263 5.33 -18.78 9.86
CA MET A 263 5.95 -17.66 9.13
C MET A 263 5.55 -17.63 7.66
N GLN A 264 5.61 -18.79 6.98
CA GLN A 264 5.23 -18.92 5.58
C GLN A 264 3.76 -18.51 5.36
N THR A 265 2.86 -18.99 6.23
CA THR A 265 1.43 -18.65 6.19
C THR A 265 1.18 -17.17 6.43
N ILE A 266 1.82 -16.58 7.46
CA ILE A 266 1.70 -15.16 7.76
C ILE A 266 2.23 -14.32 6.60
N HIS A 267 3.34 -14.72 5.98
CA HIS A 267 3.90 -14.04 4.81
C HIS A 267 2.94 -14.08 3.62
N VAL A 268 2.22 -15.19 3.43
CA VAL A 268 1.16 -15.29 2.41
C VAL A 268 0.06 -14.27 2.68
N ILE A 269 -0.48 -14.26 3.90
CA ILE A 269 -1.56 -13.36 4.31
C ILE A 269 -1.10 -11.89 4.17
N HIS A 270 0.09 -11.55 4.68
CA HIS A 270 0.65 -10.21 4.61
C HIS A 270 0.79 -9.73 3.15
N GLY A 271 1.28 -10.60 2.26
CA GLY A 271 1.42 -10.29 0.84
C GLY A 271 0.08 -10.04 0.14
N LEU A 272 -0.96 -10.84 0.44
CA LEU A 272 -2.31 -10.66 -0.12
C LEU A 272 -2.99 -9.40 0.40
N LEU A 273 -2.88 -9.13 1.71
CA LEU A 273 -3.40 -7.90 2.32
C LEU A 273 -2.71 -6.66 1.73
N ALA A 274 -1.40 -6.71 1.54
CA ALA A 274 -0.64 -5.64 0.90
C ALA A 274 -1.14 -5.38 -0.52
N ALA A 275 -1.32 -6.43 -1.33
CA ALA A 275 -1.81 -6.30 -2.71
C ALA A 275 -3.20 -5.64 -2.76
N ALA A 276 -4.13 -6.09 -1.90
CA ALA A 276 -5.48 -5.55 -1.84
C ALA A 276 -5.49 -4.09 -1.36
N LEU A 277 -4.72 -3.75 -0.33
CA LEU A 277 -4.63 -2.39 0.18
C LEU A 277 -3.97 -1.43 -0.80
N ILE A 278 -2.91 -1.85 -1.50
CA ILE A 278 -2.28 -1.04 -2.54
C ILE A 278 -3.32 -0.68 -3.62
N ALA A 279 -4.09 -1.66 -4.10
CA ALA A 279 -5.17 -1.39 -5.05
C ALA A 279 -6.24 -0.45 -4.49
N ALA A 280 -6.70 -0.66 -3.24
CA ALA A 280 -7.67 0.23 -2.61
C ALA A 280 -7.15 1.67 -2.46
N VAL A 281 -5.88 1.84 -2.07
CA VAL A 281 -5.24 3.14 -1.91
C VAL A 281 -5.03 3.85 -3.25
N ILE A 282 -4.72 3.12 -4.33
CA ILE A 282 -4.69 3.70 -5.69
C ILE A 282 -6.06 4.31 -6.03
N GLY A 283 -7.16 3.58 -5.79
CA GLY A 283 -8.52 4.10 -5.97
C GLY A 283 -8.84 5.31 -5.10
N HIS A 284 -8.40 5.29 -3.84
CA HIS A 284 -8.57 6.41 -2.91
C HIS A 284 -7.79 7.66 -3.37
N ILE A 285 -6.53 7.50 -3.80
CA ILE A 285 -5.71 8.60 -4.33
C ILE A 285 -6.37 9.18 -5.57
N TYR A 286 -6.86 8.34 -6.48
CA TYR A 286 -7.55 8.79 -7.69
C TYR A 286 -8.74 9.71 -7.36
N ILE A 287 -9.69 9.25 -6.53
CA ILE A 287 -10.89 10.04 -6.23
C ILE A 287 -10.58 11.26 -5.37
N GLY A 288 -9.55 11.19 -4.51
CA GLY A 288 -9.10 12.29 -3.68
C GLY A 288 -8.25 13.34 -4.39
N THR A 289 -7.86 13.10 -5.65
CA THR A 289 -7.00 14.03 -6.43
C THR A 289 -7.64 14.43 -7.76
N ILE A 290 -7.46 13.63 -8.80
CA ILE A 290 -7.83 13.96 -10.18
C ILE A 290 -9.26 13.53 -10.53
N GLY A 291 -9.83 12.59 -9.77
CA GLY A 291 -11.16 12.03 -10.00
C GLY A 291 -12.29 12.98 -9.60
N MET A 292 -12.06 13.86 -8.62
CA MET A 292 -13.08 14.78 -8.11
C MET A 292 -12.48 16.17 -7.83
N GLU A 293 -13.09 17.19 -8.43
CA GLU A 293 -12.69 18.58 -8.25
C GLU A 293 -12.83 19.01 -6.79
N GLY A 294 -11.79 19.68 -6.26
CA GLY A 294 -11.79 20.20 -4.88
C GLY A 294 -11.65 19.15 -3.78
N ALA A 295 -11.61 17.84 -4.10
CA ALA A 295 -11.49 16.79 -3.08
C ALA A 295 -10.15 16.83 -2.33
N PHE A 296 -9.07 17.19 -3.02
CA PHE A 296 -7.73 17.31 -2.40
C PHE A 296 -7.68 18.43 -1.35
N ASP A 297 -8.41 19.53 -1.56
CA ASP A 297 -8.43 20.70 -0.68
C ASP A 297 -8.84 20.29 0.76
N ALA A 298 -9.75 19.31 0.87
CA ALA A 298 -10.19 18.74 2.14
C ALA A 298 -9.03 18.22 3.02
N MET A 299 -7.97 17.65 2.42
CA MET A 299 -6.80 17.15 3.16
C MET A 299 -5.57 18.06 3.04
N GLY A 300 -5.50 18.89 2.01
CA GLY A 300 -4.44 19.88 1.83
C GLY A 300 -4.56 21.01 2.86
N SER A 301 -5.61 21.83 2.74
CA SER A 301 -5.87 22.95 3.65
C SER A 301 -6.76 22.57 4.83
N GLY A 302 -7.61 21.56 4.67
CA GLY A 302 -8.65 21.22 5.64
C GLY A 302 -10.02 21.78 5.28
N ASP A 303 -10.05 22.72 4.33
CA ASP A 303 -11.23 23.46 3.90
C ASP A 303 -11.73 22.95 2.54
N VAL A 304 -13.05 22.98 2.35
CA VAL A 304 -13.69 22.68 1.07
C VAL A 304 -14.56 23.82 0.62
N ASP A 305 -14.80 23.92 -0.69
CA ASP A 305 -15.75 24.89 -1.23
C ASP A 305 -17.18 24.57 -0.74
N GLU A 306 -17.96 25.61 -0.47
CA GLU A 306 -19.33 25.49 0.00
C GLU A 306 -20.25 24.74 -0.97
N ASN A 307 -20.14 24.98 -2.29
CA ASN A 307 -20.94 24.22 -3.28
C ASN A 307 -20.53 22.75 -3.31
N TRP A 308 -19.22 22.46 -3.17
CA TRP A 308 -18.74 21.07 -3.04
C TRP A 308 -19.34 20.38 -1.80
N ALA A 309 -19.38 21.07 -0.66
CA ALA A 309 -19.97 20.57 0.58
C ALA A 309 -21.47 20.28 0.43
N MET A 310 -22.21 21.17 -0.25
CA MET A 310 -23.63 20.99 -0.52
C MET A 310 -23.92 19.85 -1.49
N GLU A 311 -23.15 19.74 -2.58
CA GLU A 311 -23.37 18.72 -3.62
C GLU A 311 -23.00 17.31 -3.13
N HIS A 312 -21.89 17.15 -2.40
CA HIS A 312 -21.39 15.83 -2.02
C HIS A 312 -21.71 15.42 -0.59
N HIS A 313 -21.99 16.38 0.30
CA HIS A 313 -22.14 16.16 1.74
C HIS A 313 -23.27 16.99 2.36
N ARG A 314 -24.40 17.12 1.64
CA ARG A 314 -25.53 17.97 2.01
C ARG A 314 -25.96 17.85 3.47
N ARG A 315 -26.13 16.62 3.98
CA ARG A 315 -26.60 16.37 5.36
C ARG A 315 -25.59 16.90 6.39
N TRP A 316 -24.30 16.70 6.14
CA TRP A 316 -23.24 17.24 6.98
C TRP A 316 -23.17 18.77 6.92
N TYR A 317 -23.27 19.36 5.74
CA TYR A 317 -23.26 20.83 5.59
C TYR A 317 -24.43 21.48 6.34
N GLN A 318 -25.64 20.93 6.22
CA GLN A 318 -26.81 21.39 6.98
C GLN A 318 -26.61 21.26 8.50
N GLU A 319 -25.91 20.23 8.96
CA GLU A 319 -25.54 20.09 10.36
C GLU A 319 -24.54 21.18 10.81
N GLN A 320 -23.58 21.55 9.96
CA GLN A 320 -22.62 22.63 10.26
C GLN A 320 -23.33 23.99 10.35
N LEU A 321 -24.29 24.27 9.45
CA LEU A 321 -25.14 25.46 9.52
C LEU A 321 -25.93 25.48 10.84
N ARG A 322 -26.59 24.37 11.21
CA ARG A 322 -27.36 24.27 12.45
C ARG A 322 -26.51 24.45 13.71
N LYS A 323 -25.24 24.07 13.66
CA LYS A 323 -24.27 24.25 14.75
C LYS A 323 -23.66 25.65 14.79
N GLY A 324 -23.93 26.50 13.80
CA GLY A 324 -23.35 27.84 13.69
C GLY A 324 -21.88 27.85 13.28
N TYR A 325 -21.34 26.74 12.75
CA TYR A 325 -19.97 26.67 12.25
C TYR A 325 -19.82 27.22 10.82
N VAL A 326 -20.93 27.40 10.12
CA VAL A 326 -21.02 28.07 8.82
C VAL A 326 -22.17 29.07 8.93
N GLU A 327 -21.95 30.32 8.50
CA GLU A 327 -23.04 31.31 8.51
C GLU A 327 -23.97 31.08 7.31
N VAL A 328 -25.26 31.36 7.48
CA VAL A 328 -26.25 31.22 6.41
C VAL A 328 -25.96 32.22 5.31
N ARG A 329 -26.00 31.78 4.03
CA ARG A 329 -25.93 32.66 2.87
C ARG A 329 -27.08 33.68 2.95
N GLN A 330 -26.76 34.96 3.18
CA GLN A 330 -27.73 36.02 2.90
C GLN A 330 -27.89 36.10 1.38
N PRO A 331 -29.12 36.10 0.84
CA PRO A 331 -29.30 36.37 -0.58
C PRO A 331 -28.68 37.74 -0.88
N ALA A 332 -27.90 37.82 -1.96
CA ALA A 332 -27.40 39.10 -2.43
C ALA A 332 -28.61 39.99 -2.73
N GLU A 333 -28.65 41.18 -2.12
CA GLU A 333 -29.59 42.25 -2.47
C GLU A 333 -29.40 42.69 -3.93
#